data_AF-A0A2E1LS28-F1
#
_entry.id   AF-A0A2E1LS28-F1
#
_cell.length_a   1.000
_cell.length_b   1.000
_cell.length_c   1.000
_cell.angle_alpha   90.00
_cell.angle_beta   90.00
_cell.angle_gamma   90.00
#
_symmetry.space_group_name_H-M   'P 1'
#
loop_
_entity.id
_entity.type
_entity.pdbx_description
1 polymer ?
#
loop_
_entity_poly.entity_id
_entity_poly.type
_entity_poly.pdbx_seq_one_letter_code
_entity_poly.pdbx_strand_id
1 'polypeptide(L)'
;MTIFLRPMILLATAGLVTGVALADRGHGAGGHDRHRDQFRAEVYVDPDFRGRSLSLYEPVSNMSRLRFNDTISSIRLTGRWEICSDPNFTGRCRILNNSDRRLSHIRMNDNISSIRPLHNRGGPRFGDRHRRSEFLSGSDVVFYPAPTGRRGNRVRSHRVSANEFCRRQGHRRAVYSNRSSRHLTDILCQK
;
A
#
# COMPACT_ATOMS: atom_id res chain seq x y z
N MET A 1 73.02 0.26 37.66
CA MET A 1 72.54 1.24 38.65
C MET A 1 71.73 2.30 37.90
N THR A 2 70.43 2.36 38.16
CA THR A 2 69.43 3.30 37.63
C THR A 2 69.72 4.75 38.04
N ILE A 3 69.46 5.73 37.15
CA ILE A 3 69.07 7.16 37.40
C ILE A 3 68.71 7.74 36.01
N PHE A 4 67.44 8.01 35.65
CA PHE A 4 66.49 9.09 35.99
C PHE A 4 66.53 10.34 35.06
N LEU A 5 65.37 10.58 34.41
CA LEU A 5 64.66 11.85 34.08
C LEU A 5 65.18 12.86 32.99
N ARG A 6 64.51 12.80 31.81
CA ARG A 6 63.66 13.81 31.05
C ARG A 6 63.98 15.33 31.13
N PRO A 7 63.74 16.17 30.07
CA PRO A 7 62.43 16.31 29.37
C PRO A 7 62.39 16.81 27.89
N MET A 8 61.14 16.83 27.36
CA MET A 8 60.51 17.68 26.31
C MET A 8 61.24 17.93 24.97
N ILE A 9 60.61 17.86 23.79
CA ILE A 9 59.63 18.83 23.28
C ILE A 9 58.84 18.19 22.11
N LEU A 10 57.53 18.46 22.10
CA LEU A 10 56.61 18.24 20.97
C LEU A 10 57.00 19.08 19.75
N LEU A 11 56.83 18.54 18.55
CA LEU A 11 56.18 19.27 17.46
C LEU A 11 55.53 18.30 16.49
N ALA A 12 54.20 18.33 16.49
CA ALA A 12 53.34 17.64 15.55
C ALA A 12 53.36 18.36 14.21
N THR A 13 53.54 17.63 13.12
CA THR A 13 53.10 18.07 11.79
C THR A 13 52.17 17.02 11.22
N ALA A 14 50.88 17.37 11.21
CA ALA A 14 49.81 16.63 10.58
C ALA A 14 49.97 16.68 9.05
N GLY A 15 50.15 15.52 8.42
CA GLY A 15 50.04 15.35 6.98
C GLY A 15 48.83 14.50 6.65
N LEU A 16 47.73 15.13 6.25
CA LEU A 16 46.54 14.48 5.71
C LEU A 16 46.81 14.08 4.25
N VAL A 17 46.86 12.78 3.96
CA VAL A 17 46.63 12.28 2.60
C VAL A 17 45.31 11.53 2.60
N THR A 18 44.30 12.18 2.03
CA THR A 18 42.96 11.66 1.80
C THR A 18 43.02 10.50 0.82
N GLY A 19 42.74 9.28 1.31
CA GLY A 19 42.52 8.12 0.46
C GLY A 19 41.21 8.25 -0.32
N VAL A 20 41.28 8.17 -1.65
CA VAL A 20 40.10 8.03 -2.50
C VAL A 20 39.70 6.55 -2.52
N ALA A 21 38.72 6.19 -1.70
CA ALA A 21 38.05 4.91 -1.84
C ALA A 21 37.04 5.02 -3.00
N LEU A 22 37.37 4.45 -4.16
CA LEU A 22 36.38 4.15 -5.20
C LEU A 22 35.54 2.97 -4.72
N ALA A 23 34.48 3.26 -3.97
CA ALA A 23 33.45 2.28 -3.68
C ALA A 23 32.55 2.14 -4.91
N ASP A 24 32.73 1.02 -5.61
CA ASP A 24 31.78 0.46 -6.54
C ASP A 24 30.37 0.44 -5.92
N ARG A 25 29.39 0.92 -6.68
CA ARG A 25 27.97 0.70 -6.36
C ARG A 25 27.30 0.12 -7.60
N GLY A 26 27.41 -1.20 -7.69
CA GLY A 26 26.42 -2.03 -8.37
C GLY A 26 25.02 -1.60 -7.95
N HIS A 27 24.21 -1.20 -8.91
CA HIS A 27 22.79 -0.89 -8.69
C HIS A 27 22.03 -2.21 -8.66
N GLY A 28 21.98 -2.78 -7.46
CA GLY A 28 21.25 -4.00 -7.15
C GLY A 28 19.74 -3.86 -7.43
N ALA A 29 19.22 -4.95 -7.99
CA ALA A 29 17.84 -5.25 -8.29
C ALA A 29 16.85 -5.11 -7.11
N GLY A 30 15.56 -5.03 -7.46
CA GLY A 30 14.52 -5.76 -6.73
C GLY A 30 13.77 -5.00 -5.64
N GLY A 31 12.88 -4.08 -6.05
CA GLY A 31 11.99 -3.36 -5.14
C GLY A 31 10.52 -3.79 -5.20
N HIS A 32 10.19 -5.05 -5.51
CA HIS A 32 8.80 -5.47 -5.76
C HIS A 32 8.22 -6.55 -4.83
N ASP A 33 8.95 -7.04 -3.83
CA ASP A 33 8.49 -8.21 -3.05
C ASP A 33 7.88 -7.90 -1.67
N ARG A 34 7.99 -6.67 -1.16
CA ARG A 34 7.48 -6.33 0.18
C ARG A 34 5.96 -6.19 0.28
N HIS A 35 5.23 -6.20 -0.85
CA HIS A 35 3.77 -6.12 -0.87
C HIS A 35 3.08 -7.48 -0.81
N ARG A 36 3.71 -8.53 -1.31
CA ARG A 36 3.12 -9.87 -1.45
C ARG A 36 2.90 -10.57 -0.11
N ASP A 37 3.77 -10.31 0.86
CA ASP A 37 3.65 -10.87 2.21
C ASP A 37 2.62 -10.13 3.08
N GLN A 38 2.17 -8.94 2.66
CA GLN A 38 1.19 -8.16 3.42
C GLN A 38 -0.24 -8.71 3.27
N PHE A 39 -0.50 -9.47 2.19
CA PHE A 39 -1.80 -10.06 1.91
C PHE A 39 -1.61 -11.53 1.52
N ARG A 40 -2.03 -12.43 2.42
CA ARG A 40 -2.00 -13.87 2.18
C ARG A 40 -3.36 -14.46 2.54
N ALA A 41 -3.90 -15.30 1.68
CA ALA A 41 -5.04 -16.13 1.95
C ALA A 41 -4.67 -17.59 1.76
N GLU A 42 -4.88 -18.43 2.76
CA GLU A 42 -4.77 -19.88 2.64
C GLU A 42 -6.16 -20.48 2.79
N VAL A 43 -6.69 -21.01 1.70
CA VAL A 43 -8.04 -21.58 1.64
C VAL A 43 -7.95 -23.10 1.80
N TYR A 44 -8.97 -23.67 2.44
CA TYR A 44 -9.04 -25.09 2.78
C TYR A 44 -10.39 -25.67 2.35
N VAL A 45 -10.36 -26.89 1.83
CA VAL A 45 -11.59 -27.56 1.40
C VAL A 45 -12.46 -28.01 2.57
N ASP A 46 -11.87 -28.28 3.74
CA ASP A 46 -12.61 -28.70 4.93
C ASP A 46 -12.70 -27.59 5.98
N PRO A 47 -13.69 -27.66 6.89
CA PRO A 47 -13.75 -26.82 8.08
C PRO A 47 -12.53 -26.98 9.00
N ASP A 48 -12.30 -25.95 9.82
CA ASP A 48 -11.27 -25.91 10.85
C ASP A 48 -9.84 -26.01 10.30
N PHE A 49 -9.62 -25.49 9.09
CA PHE A 49 -8.33 -25.39 8.38
C PHE A 49 -7.70 -26.74 8.02
N ARG A 50 -8.51 -27.66 7.49
CA ARG A 50 -8.12 -29.03 7.18
C ARG A 50 -8.30 -29.38 5.71
N GLY A 51 -7.78 -30.55 5.33
CA GLY A 51 -7.87 -31.05 3.97
C GLY A 51 -6.91 -30.35 3.01
N ARG A 52 -7.21 -30.47 1.72
CA ARG A 52 -6.43 -29.84 0.65
C ARG A 52 -6.48 -28.31 0.79
N SER A 53 -5.32 -27.67 0.69
CA SER A 53 -5.19 -26.22 0.82
C SER A 53 -4.54 -25.56 -0.40
N LEU A 54 -4.76 -24.26 -0.53
CA LEU A 54 -4.16 -23.42 -1.57
C LEU A 54 -3.80 -22.05 -0.98
N SER A 55 -2.54 -21.65 -1.15
CA SER A 55 -2.08 -20.31 -0.77
C SER A 55 -2.22 -19.34 -1.94
N LEU A 56 -2.86 -18.20 -1.67
CA LEU A 56 -3.16 -17.13 -2.60
C LEU A 56 -2.57 -15.83 -2.06
N TYR A 57 -1.94 -15.08 -2.96
CA TYR A 57 -1.32 -13.79 -2.66
C TYR A 57 -1.87 -12.66 -3.54
N GLU A 58 -2.48 -13.04 -4.66
CA GLU A 58 -2.97 -12.15 -5.69
C GLU A 58 -4.47 -12.39 -5.94
N PRO A 59 -5.17 -11.46 -6.60
CA PRO A 59 -6.54 -11.68 -7.04
C PRO A 59 -6.69 -12.93 -7.91
N VAL A 60 -7.67 -13.77 -7.60
CA VAL A 60 -8.11 -14.88 -8.44
C VAL A 60 -9.54 -14.61 -8.88
N SER A 61 -9.70 -14.26 -10.15
CA SER A 61 -11.02 -13.96 -10.72
C SER A 61 -11.85 -15.21 -11.00
N ASN A 62 -11.26 -16.40 -11.07
CA ASN A 62 -12.01 -17.63 -11.29
C ASN A 62 -11.29 -18.82 -10.65
N MET A 63 -11.87 -19.37 -9.58
CA MET A 63 -11.31 -20.47 -8.79
C MET A 63 -11.32 -21.82 -9.53
N SER A 64 -12.15 -21.98 -10.58
CA SER A 64 -12.15 -23.18 -11.41
C SER A 64 -10.82 -23.43 -12.10
N ARG A 65 -10.08 -22.36 -12.44
CA ARG A 65 -8.72 -22.45 -13.01
C ARG A 65 -7.72 -23.12 -12.08
N LEU A 66 -8.00 -23.09 -10.78
CA LEU A 66 -7.18 -23.68 -9.73
C LEU A 66 -7.80 -24.96 -9.15
N ARG A 67 -8.97 -25.40 -9.68
CA ARG A 67 -9.75 -26.56 -9.19
C ARG A 67 -10.19 -26.43 -7.72
N PHE A 68 -10.49 -25.20 -7.29
CA PHE A 68 -10.95 -24.87 -5.93
C PHE A 68 -12.34 -24.18 -5.93
N ASN A 69 -13.01 -24.08 -7.07
CA ASN A 69 -14.35 -23.50 -7.16
C ASN A 69 -15.33 -24.24 -6.27
N ASP A 70 -16.14 -23.52 -5.50
CA ASP A 70 -17.25 -24.10 -4.74
C ASP A 70 -16.85 -25.27 -3.83
N THR A 71 -15.63 -25.24 -3.30
CA THR A 71 -15.11 -26.29 -2.40
C THR A 71 -14.54 -25.76 -1.10
N ILE A 72 -14.48 -24.43 -0.91
CA ILE A 72 -13.77 -23.82 0.22
C ILE A 72 -14.70 -23.74 1.43
N SER A 73 -14.27 -24.34 2.54
CA SER A 73 -15.02 -24.37 3.80
C SER A 73 -14.36 -23.58 4.94
N SER A 74 -13.05 -23.32 4.87
CA SER A 74 -12.34 -22.47 5.83
C SER A 74 -11.15 -21.73 5.22
N ILE A 75 -10.70 -20.66 5.88
CA ILE A 75 -9.69 -19.75 5.32
C ILE A 75 -8.83 -19.09 6.41
N ARG A 76 -7.50 -19.16 6.27
CA ARG A 76 -6.55 -18.37 7.05
C ARG A 76 -6.14 -17.13 6.29
N LEU A 77 -6.18 -15.97 6.96
CA LEU A 77 -5.95 -14.68 6.33
C LEU A 77 -4.86 -13.86 7.01
N THR A 78 -4.08 -13.18 6.19
CA THR A 78 -3.30 -12.00 6.51
C THR A 78 -3.81 -10.86 5.64
N GLY A 79 -4.16 -9.74 6.26
CA GLY A 79 -4.81 -8.62 5.59
C GLY A 79 -6.31 -8.84 5.37
N ARG A 80 -6.95 -7.91 4.64
CA ARG A 80 -8.37 -7.96 4.33
C ARG A 80 -8.58 -8.57 2.96
N TRP A 81 -9.60 -9.40 2.82
CA TRP A 81 -9.91 -10.09 1.59
C TRP A 81 -11.40 -9.99 1.28
N GLU A 82 -11.73 -9.93 -0.01
CA GLU A 82 -13.08 -10.08 -0.51
C GLU A 82 -13.22 -11.43 -1.18
N ILE A 83 -14.28 -12.16 -0.82
CA ILE A 83 -14.68 -13.43 -1.42
C ILE A 83 -16.05 -13.27 -2.05
N CYS A 84 -16.26 -13.83 -3.24
CA CYS A 84 -17.49 -13.70 -3.99
C CYS A 84 -17.98 -15.06 -4.49
N SER A 85 -19.30 -15.19 -4.58
CA SER A 85 -19.95 -16.43 -5.01
C SER A 85 -19.70 -16.78 -6.45
N ASP A 86 -19.52 -15.77 -7.30
CA ASP A 86 -19.42 -15.93 -8.74
C ASP A 86 -18.01 -15.53 -9.21
N PRO A 87 -17.60 -15.94 -10.42
CA PRO A 87 -16.36 -15.48 -11.03
C PRO A 87 -16.34 -13.95 -11.22
N ASN A 88 -15.15 -13.39 -11.44
CA ASN A 88 -14.91 -11.98 -11.73
C ASN A 88 -15.38 -11.00 -10.63
N PHE A 89 -15.43 -11.46 -9.37
CA PHE A 89 -15.78 -10.65 -8.20
C PHE A 89 -17.23 -10.15 -8.22
N THR A 90 -18.17 -10.99 -8.67
CA THR A 90 -19.60 -10.68 -8.77
C THR A 90 -20.47 -11.58 -7.89
N GLY A 91 -21.78 -11.36 -7.91
CA GLY A 91 -22.74 -12.13 -7.13
C GLY A 91 -22.79 -11.67 -5.68
N ARG A 92 -22.84 -12.62 -4.74
CA ARG A 92 -22.77 -12.32 -3.31
C ARG A 92 -21.32 -12.19 -2.89
N CYS A 93 -20.90 -11.00 -2.47
CA CYS A 93 -19.55 -10.78 -1.93
C CYS A 93 -19.56 -10.56 -0.42
N ARG A 94 -18.51 -11.03 0.26
CA ARG A 94 -18.26 -10.83 1.69
C ARG A 94 -16.82 -10.40 1.91
N ILE A 95 -16.62 -9.50 2.87
CA ILE A 95 -15.30 -9.05 3.28
C ILE A 95 -14.91 -9.79 4.55
N LEU A 96 -13.74 -10.43 4.51
CA LEU A 96 -13.12 -11.09 5.65
C LEU A 96 -11.93 -10.28 6.12
N ASN A 97 -11.94 -9.91 7.40
CA ASN A 97 -10.85 -9.17 8.04
C ASN A 97 -9.94 -10.08 8.90
N ASN A 98 -10.39 -11.30 9.20
CA ASN A 98 -9.70 -12.28 10.02
C ASN A 98 -9.89 -13.68 9.42
N SER A 99 -9.05 -14.61 9.85
CA SER A 99 -9.22 -16.04 9.53
C SER A 99 -10.58 -16.55 10.00
N ASP A 100 -11.18 -17.46 9.23
CA ASP A 100 -12.49 -18.04 9.51
C ASP A 100 -12.43 -19.56 9.38
N ARG A 101 -12.74 -20.24 10.49
CA ARG A 101 -12.72 -21.70 10.57
C ARG A 101 -13.91 -22.37 9.90
N ARG A 102 -15.02 -21.65 9.67
CA ARG A 102 -16.28 -22.22 9.13
C ARG A 102 -17.06 -21.17 8.35
N LEU A 103 -16.99 -21.21 7.04
CA LEU A 103 -17.66 -20.22 6.17
C LEU A 103 -19.18 -20.38 6.07
N SER A 104 -19.76 -21.41 6.69
CA SER A 104 -21.20 -21.69 6.67
C SER A 104 -22.05 -20.57 7.27
N HIS A 105 -21.56 -19.91 8.33
CA HIS A 105 -22.31 -18.85 9.01
C HIS A 105 -22.50 -17.58 8.16
N ILE A 106 -21.64 -17.36 7.17
CA ILE A 106 -21.76 -16.26 6.19
C ILE A 106 -22.32 -16.73 4.84
N ARG A 107 -22.75 -18.00 4.74
CA ARG A 107 -23.21 -18.65 3.51
C ARG A 107 -22.14 -18.62 2.41
N MET A 108 -20.88 -18.85 2.75
CA MET A 108 -19.78 -18.96 1.78
C MET A 108 -19.11 -20.33 1.77
N ASN A 109 -19.61 -21.28 2.55
CA ASN A 109 -19.18 -22.68 2.46
C ASN A 109 -19.49 -23.21 1.06
N ASP A 110 -18.47 -23.77 0.40
CA ASP A 110 -18.60 -24.44 -0.90
C ASP A 110 -19.27 -23.56 -1.98
N ASN A 111 -19.08 -22.26 -1.89
CA ASN A 111 -19.77 -21.30 -2.77
C ASN A 111 -18.87 -20.11 -3.08
N ILE A 112 -17.56 -20.30 -3.15
CA ILE A 112 -16.61 -19.25 -3.49
C ILE A 112 -16.04 -19.53 -4.88
N SER A 113 -16.24 -18.58 -5.80
CA SER A 113 -15.75 -18.66 -7.18
C SER A 113 -14.73 -17.59 -7.54
N SER A 114 -14.59 -16.53 -6.73
CA SER A 114 -13.51 -15.54 -6.87
C SER A 114 -13.10 -14.92 -5.54
N ILE A 115 -11.83 -14.49 -5.45
CA ILE A 115 -11.23 -13.96 -4.22
C ILE A 115 -10.14 -12.93 -4.55
N ARG A 116 -10.09 -11.82 -3.80
CA ARG A 116 -9.05 -10.81 -3.98
C ARG A 116 -8.64 -10.13 -2.68
N PRO A 117 -7.36 -9.73 -2.54
CA PRO A 117 -6.95 -8.90 -1.43
C PRO A 117 -7.60 -7.53 -1.57
N LEU A 118 -8.19 -7.06 -0.48
CA LEU A 118 -8.54 -5.67 -0.31
C LEU A 118 -7.33 -4.99 0.29
N HIS A 119 -6.54 -4.35 -0.57
CA HIS A 119 -5.57 -3.38 -0.13
C HIS A 119 -6.30 -2.41 0.79
N ASN A 120 -5.98 -2.44 2.09
CA ASN A 120 -6.13 -1.25 2.88
C ASN A 120 -5.30 -0.22 2.12
N ARG A 121 -5.97 0.68 1.40
CA ARG A 121 -5.36 1.94 1.03
C ARG A 121 -5.11 2.64 2.36
N GLY A 122 -4.02 2.23 3.01
CA GLY A 122 -3.32 3.05 3.97
C GLY A 122 -2.85 4.26 3.19
N GLY A 123 -3.78 5.20 3.01
CA GLY A 123 -3.39 6.60 2.94
C GLY A 123 -2.46 6.84 4.14
N PRO A 124 -1.41 7.65 3.96
CA PRO A 124 -0.38 7.82 4.97
C PRO A 124 -1.03 8.06 6.34
N ARG A 125 -0.56 7.35 7.37
CA ARG A 125 -0.98 7.58 8.76
C ARG A 125 -0.45 8.94 9.18
N PHE A 126 -1.13 10.01 8.79
CA PHE A 126 -0.98 11.31 9.41
C PHE A 126 -1.76 11.27 10.71
N GLY A 127 -1.06 10.95 11.80
CA GLY A 127 -1.46 11.49 13.09
C GLY A 127 -1.36 13.00 12.98
N ASP A 128 -2.49 13.70 13.00
CA ASP A 128 -2.75 14.82 13.90
C ASP A 128 -4.04 15.58 13.54
N ARG A 129 -4.95 15.54 14.52
CA ARG A 129 -5.95 16.54 14.97
C ARG A 129 -6.91 17.20 13.98
N HIS A 130 -8.19 16.84 14.19
CA HIS A 130 -9.43 17.62 14.06
C HIS A 130 -9.78 18.30 12.72
N ARG A 131 -10.70 17.68 11.97
CA ARG A 131 -12.11 18.13 11.78
C ARG A 131 -12.85 17.21 10.80
N ARG A 132 -13.97 16.64 11.24
CA ARG A 132 -14.98 15.87 10.48
C ARG A 132 -14.41 14.94 9.40
N SER A 133 -14.10 13.71 9.81
CA SER A 133 -13.91 12.59 8.91
C SER A 133 -15.24 12.24 8.23
N GLU A 134 -15.57 12.94 7.15
CA GLU A 134 -16.39 12.35 6.09
C GLU A 134 -15.50 11.32 5.41
N PHE A 135 -15.59 10.06 5.86
CA PHE A 135 -14.97 8.94 5.17
C PHE A 135 -15.61 8.84 3.79
N LEU A 136 -14.80 9.02 2.75
CA LEU A 136 -15.23 8.85 1.36
C LEU A 136 -14.68 7.51 0.88
N SER A 137 -15.57 6.52 0.85
CA SER A 137 -15.29 5.22 0.26
C SER A 137 -15.01 5.39 -1.23
N GLY A 138 -13.94 4.77 -1.71
CA GLY A 138 -13.21 5.12 -2.93
C GLY A 138 -13.87 4.78 -4.28
N SER A 139 -15.09 5.23 -4.53
CA SER A 139 -15.69 5.33 -5.88
C SER A 139 -15.83 6.77 -6.38
N ASP A 140 -15.73 7.77 -5.49
CA ASP A 140 -16.06 9.17 -5.79
C ASP A 140 -14.85 10.11 -5.85
N VAL A 141 -13.63 9.60 -6.07
CA VAL A 141 -12.42 10.44 -6.17
C VAL A 141 -11.64 10.21 -7.46
N VAL A 142 -11.23 11.30 -8.11
CA VAL A 142 -10.44 11.30 -9.36
C VAL A 142 -9.06 11.89 -9.09
N PHE A 143 -8.03 11.19 -9.57
CA PHE A 143 -6.64 11.61 -9.47
C PHE A 143 -6.19 12.41 -10.68
N TYR A 144 -5.57 13.56 -10.44
CA TYR A 144 -5.01 14.43 -11.46
C TYR A 144 -3.49 14.57 -11.26
N PRO A 145 -2.68 13.84 -12.04
CA PRO A 145 -1.23 14.06 -12.06
C PRO A 145 -0.92 15.37 -12.78
N ALA A 146 0.02 16.14 -12.23
CA ALA A 146 0.50 17.41 -12.78
C ALA A 146 -0.61 18.37 -13.24
N PRO A 147 -1.53 18.78 -12.35
CA PRO A 147 -2.69 19.61 -12.69
C PRO A 147 -2.28 20.93 -13.34
N THR A 148 -2.92 21.24 -14.46
CA THR A 148 -2.76 22.49 -15.20
C THR A 148 -4.03 23.35 -15.17
N GLY A 149 -3.83 24.66 -15.15
CA GLY A 149 -4.88 25.65 -15.27
C GLY A 149 -5.42 25.74 -16.70
N ARG A 150 -6.42 26.62 -16.92
CA ARG A 150 -7.06 26.81 -18.24
C ARG A 150 -6.07 27.18 -19.36
N ARG A 151 -4.98 27.87 -19.01
CA ARG A 151 -3.95 28.33 -19.95
C ARG A 151 -2.74 27.38 -20.02
N GLY A 152 -2.87 26.15 -19.52
CA GLY A 152 -1.77 25.17 -19.47
C GLY A 152 -0.72 25.44 -18.39
N ASN A 153 -0.85 26.54 -17.63
CA ASN A 153 0.06 26.86 -16.54
C ASN A 153 -0.10 25.90 -15.36
N ARG A 154 1.00 25.54 -14.69
CA ARG A 154 0.95 24.69 -13.49
C ARG A 154 0.15 25.37 -12.38
N VAL A 155 -0.69 24.60 -11.67
CA VAL A 155 -1.48 25.13 -10.56
C VAL A 155 -0.58 25.37 -9.35
N ARG A 156 -0.69 26.53 -8.71
CA ARG A 156 0.11 26.86 -7.52
C ARG A 156 -0.25 25.96 -6.33
N SER A 157 0.73 25.71 -5.50
CA SER A 157 0.67 24.86 -4.30
C SER A 157 -0.08 25.50 -3.12
N HIS A 158 -1.34 25.89 -3.36
CA HIS A 158 -2.22 26.46 -2.36
C HIS A 158 -3.53 25.70 -2.32
N ARG A 159 -4.09 25.57 -1.11
CA ARG A 159 -5.37 24.87 -0.88
C ARG A 159 -6.51 25.42 -1.72
N VAL A 160 -6.55 26.75 -1.85
CA VAL A 160 -7.59 27.45 -2.63
C VAL A 160 -7.49 27.06 -4.10
N SER A 161 -6.28 27.04 -4.66
CA SER A 161 -6.03 26.67 -6.05
C SER A 161 -6.38 25.21 -6.36
N ALA A 162 -6.17 24.30 -5.41
CA ALA A 162 -6.57 22.90 -5.57
C ALA A 162 -8.11 22.74 -5.62
N ASN A 163 -8.83 23.43 -4.74
CA ASN A 163 -10.30 23.41 -4.74
C ASN A 163 -10.90 24.02 -6.00
N GLU A 164 -10.33 25.14 -6.45
CA GLU A 164 -10.73 25.80 -7.69
C GLU A 164 -10.51 24.88 -8.91
N PHE A 165 -9.35 24.22 -8.97
CA PHE A 165 -9.06 23.22 -9.99
C PHE A 165 -10.14 22.12 -10.00
N CYS A 166 -10.45 21.50 -8.86
CA CYS A 166 -11.46 20.45 -8.78
C CYS A 166 -12.85 20.92 -9.21
N ARG A 167 -13.29 22.10 -8.74
CA ARG A 167 -14.59 22.68 -9.15
C ARG A 167 -14.70 22.91 -10.65
N ARG A 168 -13.61 23.37 -11.26
CA ARG A 168 -13.54 23.54 -12.72
C ARG A 168 -13.62 22.22 -13.48
N GLN A 169 -13.16 21.13 -12.87
CA GLN A 169 -13.25 19.77 -13.42
C GLN A 169 -14.60 19.08 -13.16
N GLY A 170 -15.57 19.78 -12.56
CA GLY A 170 -16.89 19.21 -12.24
C GLY A 170 -16.95 18.45 -10.93
N HIS A 171 -15.95 18.63 -10.06
CA HIS A 171 -15.85 17.96 -8.75
C HIS A 171 -16.18 18.94 -7.61
N ARG A 172 -16.70 18.47 -6.48
CA ARG A 172 -17.07 19.30 -5.32
C ARG A 172 -15.88 20.07 -4.73
N ARG A 173 -14.78 19.36 -4.47
CA ARG A 173 -13.60 19.90 -3.77
C ARG A 173 -12.36 19.02 -3.93
N ALA A 174 -11.21 19.59 -3.64
CA ALA A 174 -9.99 18.83 -3.43
C ALA A 174 -10.05 18.19 -2.03
N VAL A 175 -9.82 16.88 -1.99
CA VAL A 175 -9.64 16.13 -0.73
C VAL A 175 -8.16 15.93 -0.41
N TYR A 176 -7.29 16.10 -1.41
CA TYR A 176 -5.85 16.09 -1.25
C TYR A 176 -5.16 16.95 -2.31
N SER A 177 -4.01 17.53 -1.96
CA SER A 177 -3.14 18.30 -2.85
C SER A 177 -1.70 18.20 -2.35
N ASN A 178 -0.73 17.79 -3.18
CA ASN A 178 0.67 17.84 -2.76
C ASN A 178 1.16 19.28 -2.66
N ARG A 179 1.68 19.65 -1.50
CA ARG A 179 2.18 21.00 -1.23
C ARG A 179 3.69 21.13 -1.07
N SER A 180 4.45 20.07 -1.32
CA SER A 180 5.91 20.07 -1.16
C SER A 180 6.66 20.90 -2.21
N SER A 181 5.99 21.29 -3.30
CA SER A 181 6.55 22.11 -4.38
C SER A 181 5.85 23.46 -4.47
N ARG A 182 6.39 24.40 -5.25
CA ARG A 182 5.70 25.67 -5.61
C ARG A 182 4.42 25.42 -6.42
N HIS A 183 4.34 24.26 -7.08
CA HIS A 183 3.22 23.86 -7.89
C HIS A 183 2.68 22.50 -7.43
N LEU A 184 1.39 22.29 -7.65
CA LEU A 184 0.74 21.02 -7.38
C LEU A 184 1.27 19.97 -8.37
N THR A 185 1.82 18.89 -7.84
CA THR A 185 2.24 17.72 -8.64
C THR A 185 1.15 16.66 -8.71
N ASP A 186 0.24 16.66 -7.72
CA ASP A 186 -0.83 15.68 -7.60
C ASP A 186 -2.00 16.26 -6.78
N ILE A 187 -3.21 15.98 -7.25
CA ILE A 187 -4.48 16.36 -6.61
C ILE A 187 -5.44 15.17 -6.64
N LEU A 188 -6.22 15.00 -5.57
CA LEU A 188 -7.42 14.16 -5.56
C LEU A 188 -8.66 15.05 -5.44
N CYS A 189 -9.55 14.93 -6.42
CA CYS A 189 -10.84 15.64 -6.45
C CYS A 189 -11.98 14.69 -6.13
N GLN A 190 -12.92 15.13 -5.30
CA GLN A 190 -14.13 14.38 -4.95
C GLN A 190 -15.31 14.80 -5.84
N LYS A 191 -16.02 13.83 -6.45
CA LYS A 191 -17.28 14.06 -7.17
C LYS A 191 -18.35 14.74 -6.30
#